data_AF-A0A352MET2-F1
#
_entry.id   AF-A0A352MET2-F1
#
_cell.length_a   1.000
_cell.length_b   1.000
_cell.length_c   1.000
_cell.angle_alpha   90.00
_cell.angle_beta   90.00
_cell.angle_gamma   90.00
#
_symmetry.space_group_name_H-M   'P 1'
#
loop_
_entity.id
_entity.type
_entity.pdbx_description
1 polymer ?
#
loop_
_entity_poly.entity_id
_entity_poly.type
_entity_poly.pdbx_seq_one_letter_code
_entity_poly.pdbx_strand_id
1 'polypeptide(L)' 'GQKYLNHVHVASRKTRKAPGEDEGDNYVTGFKALKMINYKHFVSFECGTKGDKKVVIPAALKLLRDQWELAV' A
#
# COMPACT_ATOMS: atom_id res chain seq x y z
N GLY A 1 9.99 -3.60 -16.65
CA GLY A 1 9.63 -3.05 -15.32
C GLY A 1 10.59 -3.51 -14.25
N GLN A 2 10.63 -4.83 -13.97
CA GLN A 2 11.35 -5.44 -12.85
C GLN A 2 12.78 -4.93 -12.62
N LYS A 3 13.61 -4.80 -13.67
CA LYS A 3 15.02 -4.37 -13.56
C LYS A 3 15.22 -2.97 -12.95
N TYR A 4 14.25 -2.08 -13.11
CA TYR A 4 14.41 -0.66 -12.76
C TYR A 4 13.53 -0.24 -11.56
N LEU A 5 12.43 -0.95 -11.32
CA LEU A 5 11.57 -0.66 -10.18
C LEU A 5 12.12 -1.34 -8.93
N ASN A 6 12.87 -0.58 -8.12
CA ASN A 6 13.55 -1.11 -6.93
C ASN A 6 12.82 -0.80 -5.62
N HIS A 7 11.92 0.19 -5.60
CA HIS A 7 11.24 0.62 -4.38
C HIS A 7 9.87 1.22 -4.69
N VAL A 8 8.92 1.06 -3.78
CA VAL A 8 7.57 1.63 -3.89
C VAL A 8 7.21 2.27 -2.56
N HIS A 9 6.77 3.53 -2.59
CA HIS A 9 6.12 4.18 -1.44
C HIS A 9 4.61 3.99 -1.52
N VAL A 10 3.97 3.85 -0.36
CA VAL A 10 2.51 3.78 -0.23
C VAL A 10 1.99 4.74 0.84
N ALA A 11 0.86 5.36 0.54
CA ALA A 11 0.12 6.27 1.40
C ALA A 11 -1.37 6.25 1.02
N SER A 12 -2.24 6.80 1.86
CA SER A 12 -3.61 7.12 1.50
C SER A 12 -3.67 8.11 0.33
N ARG A 13 -4.68 8.00 -0.51
CA ARG A 13 -4.68 8.63 -1.84
C ARG A 13 -5.17 10.07 -1.88
N LYS A 14 -5.80 10.57 -0.81
CA LYS A 14 -6.33 11.96 -0.76
C LYS A 14 -5.45 12.88 0.09
N THR A 15 -5.00 12.41 1.24
CA THR A 15 -4.37 13.26 2.28
C THR A 15 -2.97 12.81 2.70
N ARG A 16 -2.40 11.78 2.03
CA ARG A 16 -1.06 11.24 2.29
C ARG A 16 -0.88 10.81 3.76
N LYS A 17 -1.87 10.09 4.27
CA LYS A 17 -1.96 9.49 5.61
C LYS A 17 -1.83 7.97 5.52
N ALA A 18 -2.06 7.24 6.62
CA ALA A 18 -1.93 5.79 6.57
C ALA A 18 -3.01 5.21 5.62
N PRO A 19 -2.65 4.25 4.75
CA PRO A 19 -3.60 3.54 3.90
C PRO A 19 -4.86 3.10 4.68
N GLY A 20 -6.04 3.47 4.18
CA GLY A 20 -7.33 3.22 4.83
C GLY A 20 -7.87 4.38 5.66
N GLU A 21 -7.08 5.44 5.90
CA GLU A 21 -7.57 6.67 6.56
C GLU A 21 -8.27 7.63 5.58
N ASP A 22 -8.20 7.38 4.27
CA ASP A 22 -9.01 8.06 3.27
C ASP A 22 -10.02 7.09 2.66
N GLU A 23 -11.26 7.57 2.49
CA GLU A 23 -12.29 6.82 1.80
C GLU A 23 -11.89 6.58 0.34
N GLY A 24 -11.99 5.33 -0.09
CA GLY A 24 -11.67 4.89 -1.45
C GLY A 24 -10.21 4.46 -1.65
N ASP A 25 -9.44 4.29 -0.57
CA ASP A 25 -8.08 3.73 -0.64
C ASP A 25 -8.08 2.30 -1.20
N ASN A 26 -7.74 2.20 -2.49
CA ASN A 26 -7.66 0.97 -3.25
C ASN A 26 -6.34 0.94 -4.05
N TYR A 27 -5.61 -0.15 -3.86
CA TYR A 27 -4.27 -0.46 -4.34
C TYR A 27 -4.21 -1.76 -5.16
N VAL A 28 -5.33 -2.48 -5.34
CA VAL A 28 -5.39 -3.80 -5.99
C VAL A 28 -4.79 -3.77 -7.40
N THR A 29 -5.13 -2.77 -8.22
CA THR A 29 -4.58 -2.63 -9.57
C THR A 29 -3.07 -2.44 -9.57
N GLY A 30 -2.54 -1.66 -8.63
CA GLY A 30 -1.09 -1.46 -8.48
C GLY A 30 -0.39 -2.76 -8.04
N PHE A 31 -0.97 -3.48 -7.09
CA PHE A 31 -0.46 -4.78 -6.66
C PHE A 31 -0.49 -5.84 -7.76
N LYS A 32 -1.53 -5.86 -8.60
CA LYS A 32 -1.59 -6.73 -9.77
C LYS A 32 -0.43 -6.45 -10.72
N ALA A 33 -0.14 -5.18 -11.00
CA ALA A 33 1.01 -4.80 -11.82
C ALA A 33 2.35 -5.21 -11.20
N LEU A 34 2.52 -5.08 -9.86
CA LEU A 34 3.71 -5.54 -9.15
C LEU A 34 3.89 -7.06 -9.25
N LYS A 35 2.80 -7.83 -9.11
CA LYS A 35 2.83 -9.29 -9.29
C LYS A 35 3.17 -9.69 -10.72
N MET A 36 2.60 -9.03 -11.73
CA MET A 36 2.88 -9.29 -13.15
C MET A 36 4.37 -9.14 -13.50
N ILE A 37 5.09 -8.25 -12.83
CA ILE A 37 6.54 -8.06 -13.04
C ILE A 37 7.41 -8.86 -12.07
N ASN A 38 6.82 -9.75 -11.26
CA ASN A 38 7.51 -10.50 -10.22
C ASN A 38 8.36 -9.58 -9.31
N TYR A 39 7.73 -8.51 -8.81
CA TYR A 39 8.37 -7.56 -7.91
C TYR A 39 8.68 -8.22 -6.56
N LYS A 40 9.95 -8.19 -6.14
CA LYS A 40 10.45 -8.84 -4.91
C LYS A 40 11.03 -7.86 -3.89
N HIS A 41 10.93 -6.56 -4.16
CA HIS A 41 11.44 -5.53 -3.25
C HIS A 41 10.32 -5.04 -2.31
N PHE A 42 10.56 -3.93 -1.61
CA PHE A 42 9.70 -3.47 -0.53
C PHE A 42 8.70 -2.40 -0.96
N VAL A 43 7.48 -2.53 -0.45
CA VAL A 43 6.49 -1.44 -0.41
C VAL A 43 6.56 -0.80 0.97
N SER A 44 7.03 0.45 1.03
CA SER A 44 7.29 1.17 2.28
C SER A 44 6.25 2.27 2.53
N PHE A 45 5.87 2.45 3.79
CA PHE A 45 4.95 3.51 4.19
C PHE A 45 5.69 4.85 4.15
N GLU A 46 5.19 5.80 3.37
CA GLU A 46 5.69 7.18 3.36
C GLU A 46 4.50 8.13 3.53
N CYS A 47 4.01 8.23 4.76
CA CYS A 47 2.79 8.96 5.08
C CYS A 47 2.76 9.45 6.52
N GLY A 48 1.90 10.44 6.77
CA GLY A 48 1.50 10.79 8.14
C GLY A 48 0.43 9.85 8.67
N THR A 49 -0.13 10.17 9.84
CA THR A 49 -1.32 9.50 10.39
C THR A 49 -2.36 10.54 10.80
N LYS A 50 -3.66 10.23 10.76
CA LYS A 50 -4.72 11.04 11.39
C LYS A 50 -5.02 10.52 12.80
N GLY A 51 -5.11 9.21 12.96
CA GLY A 51 -5.37 8.53 14.23
C GLY A 51 -4.12 8.09 14.99
N ASP A 52 -4.36 7.38 16.11
CA ASP A 52 -3.30 6.75 16.90
C ASP A 52 -2.57 5.70 16.06
N LYS A 53 -1.24 5.85 15.95
CA LYS A 53 -0.33 4.95 15.23
C LYS A 53 -0.51 3.48 15.64
N LYS A 54 -0.81 3.20 16.91
CA LYS A 54 -1.02 1.83 17.39
C LYS A 54 -2.27 1.17 16.82
N VAL A 55 -3.22 1.95 16.31
CA VAL A 55 -4.46 1.48 15.70
C VAL A 55 -4.36 1.54 14.17
N VAL A 56 -3.94 2.68 13.64
CA VAL A 56 -4.00 2.93 12.18
C VAL A 56 -2.93 2.16 11.40
N ILE A 57 -1.74 1.93 11.98
CA ILE A 57 -0.67 1.20 11.28
C ILE A 57 -1.03 -0.29 11.13
N PRO A 58 -1.51 -1.02 12.17
CA PRO A 58 -2.01 -2.38 11.99
C PRO A 58 -3.20 -2.46 11.03
N ALA A 59 -4.13 -1.51 11.08
CA ALA A 59 -5.28 -1.47 10.16
C ALA A 59 -4.84 -1.29 8.71
N ALA A 60 -3.91 -0.37 8.46
CA ALA A 60 -3.33 -0.15 7.13
C ALA A 60 -2.58 -1.38 6.62
N LEU A 61 -1.78 -2.03 7.47
CA LEU A 61 -1.10 -3.28 7.12
C LEU A 61 -2.08 -4.39 6.75
N LYS A 62 -3.18 -4.53 7.51
CA LYS A 62 -4.24 -5.49 7.20
C LYS A 62 -4.86 -5.19 5.83
N LEU A 63 -5.24 -3.94 5.58
CA LEU A 63 -5.81 -3.51 4.30
C LEU A 63 -4.90 -3.82 3.12
N LEU A 64 -3.61 -3.49 3.22
CA LEU A 64 -2.65 -3.74 2.13
C LEU A 64 -2.47 -5.25 1.90
N ARG A 65 -2.45 -6.09 2.95
CA ARG A 65 -2.38 -7.55 2.82
C ARG A 65 -3.63 -8.12 2.16
N ASP A 66 -4.81 -7.72 2.62
CA ASP A 66 -6.07 -8.18 2.04
C ASP A 66 -6.15 -7.83 0.54
N GLN A 67 -5.79 -6.59 0.18
CA GLN A 67 -5.78 -6.15 -1.22
C GLN A 67 -4.67 -6.79 -2.06
N TRP A 68 -3.53 -7.16 -1.43
CA TRP A 68 -2.50 -7.95 -2.09
C TRP A 68 -3.02 -9.34 -2.47
N GLU A 69 -3.76 -10.01 -1.59
CA GLU A 69 -4.37 -11.31 -1.90
C GLU A 69 -5.44 -11.21 -2.99
N LEU A 70 -6.26 -10.15 -2.98
CA LEU A 70 -7.26 -9.89 -4.03
C LEU A 70 -6.65 -9.58 -5.41
N ALA A 71 -5.38 -9.18 -5.48
CA ALA A 71 -4.69 -8.92 -6.73
C ALA A 71 -4.27 -10.24 -7.40
N VAL A 72 -5.24 -11.00 -7.91
CA VAL A 72 -5.04 -12.24 -8.70
C VAL A 72 -4.84 -11.95 -10.19
#